data_AF-A0A1U6IL39-F1
#
_entry.id   AF-A0A1U6IL39-F1
#
_cell.length_a   1.000
_cell.length_b   1.000
_cell.length_c   1.000
_cell.angle_alpha   90.00
_cell.angle_beta   90.00
_cell.angle_gamma   90.00
#
_symmetry.space_group_name_H-M   'P 1'
#
loop_
_entity.id
_entity.type
_entity.pdbx_description
1 polymer ?
#
loop_
_entity_poly.entity_id
_entity_poly.type
_entity_poly.pdbx_seq_one_letter_code
_entity_poly.pdbx_strand_id
1 'polypeptide(L)'
;MPSLNSLFGLAMAHDTHVRPQPTSLDRMFADLQKLGSQPPAPRPLAPTPAVRRVFYSFHYDDVFRVNHVRNAGKIRAVDRGRQLTPQDRSLWERVKRTNPANLRRVIDARLQGTSVTCVLVGSETWEREWVRYEIARSFFRGNGLLAVHIDKCPCPRNGISRQGANPLAYLALGWDMRIYEHVAGGWYHYSKIQQRMTSWPRWLPKPSHGRVMPLSEGTASYDWKLHDGYRNLLRWTDAAAKIAGR
;
A
#
# COMPACT_ATOMS: atom_id res chain seq x y z
N MET A 1 82.95 47.56 23.44
CA MET A 1 84.20 47.11 22.77
C MET A 1 85.26 46.95 23.85
N PRO A 2 86.08 45.88 23.93
CA PRO A 2 86.37 44.82 22.94
C PRO A 2 86.30 43.35 23.50
N SER A 3 86.09 42.32 22.64
CA SER A 3 87.02 41.24 22.19
C SER A 3 87.34 40.12 23.21
N LEU A 4 87.59 38.83 22.93
CA LEU A 4 87.54 37.87 21.79
C LEU A 4 88.01 36.51 22.38
N ASN A 5 87.59 35.38 21.77
CA ASN A 5 88.26 34.04 21.80
C ASN A 5 88.24 33.24 23.14
N SER A 6 88.23 31.90 23.22
CA SER A 6 88.34 30.79 22.26
C SER A 6 88.13 29.44 23.00
N LEU A 7 87.41 28.50 22.36
CA LEU A 7 87.58 27.02 22.23
C LEU A 7 87.77 26.04 23.43
N PHE A 8 87.26 24.81 23.17
CA PHE A 8 87.41 23.49 23.83
C PHE A 8 86.53 23.26 25.08
N GLY A 9 85.64 22.26 25.21
CA GLY A 9 85.34 21.03 24.47
C GLY A 9 85.35 19.83 25.43
N LEU A 10 84.21 19.16 25.69
CA LEU A 10 84.15 17.70 25.98
C LEU A 10 82.72 17.13 26.14
N ALA A 11 82.45 16.09 25.35
CA ALA A 11 81.61 14.89 25.56
C ALA A 11 80.09 15.00 25.81
N MET A 12 79.31 14.80 24.73
CA MET A 12 77.96 14.22 24.75
C MET A 12 78.06 12.71 24.53
N ALA A 13 77.69 11.90 25.53
CA ALA A 13 77.41 10.48 25.33
C ALA A 13 75.94 10.34 24.87
N HIS A 14 75.73 10.13 23.58
CA HIS A 14 74.43 9.75 23.05
C HIS A 14 74.28 8.22 23.10
N ASP A 15 73.56 7.72 24.10
CA ASP A 15 72.99 6.37 24.09
C ASP A 15 71.90 6.31 23.01
N THR A 16 72.23 5.71 21.87
CA THR A 16 71.26 5.41 20.81
C THR A 16 70.53 4.12 21.13
N HIS A 17 69.53 4.20 22.01
CA HIS A 17 68.49 3.18 22.10
C HIS A 17 67.62 3.20 20.83
N VAL A 18 68.04 2.45 19.81
CA VAL A 18 67.20 2.15 18.64
C VAL A 18 66.05 1.26 19.12
N ARG A 19 64.85 1.83 19.25
CA ARG A 19 63.63 1.04 19.44
C ARG A 19 63.42 0.17 18.21
N PRO A 20 63.24 -1.15 18.34
CA PRO A 20 62.97 -2.00 17.19
C PRO A 20 61.64 -1.59 16.55
N GLN A 21 61.66 -1.46 15.22
CA GLN A 21 60.46 -1.22 14.41
C GLN A 21 59.52 -2.43 14.55
N PRO A 22 58.20 -2.20 14.75
CA PRO A 22 57.24 -3.29 14.90
C PRO A 22 57.25 -4.17 13.64
N THR A 23 57.27 -5.48 13.86
CA THR A 23 57.34 -6.47 12.79
C THR A 23 56.03 -6.53 12.01
N SER A 24 56.06 -7.15 10.83
CA SER A 24 54.85 -7.34 10.02
C SER A 24 53.74 -8.09 10.79
N LEU A 25 54.12 -8.97 11.73
CA LEU A 25 53.18 -9.65 12.62
C LEU A 25 52.54 -8.70 13.63
N ASP A 26 53.31 -7.76 14.20
CA ASP A 26 52.76 -6.78 15.16
C ASP A 26 51.73 -5.86 14.51
N ARG A 27 51.93 -5.50 13.23
CA ARG A 27 50.93 -4.75 12.45
C ARG A 27 49.69 -5.59 12.16
N MET A 28 49.86 -6.87 11.82
CA MET A 28 48.74 -7.79 11.61
C MET A 28 47.90 -7.99 12.87
N PHE A 29 48.53 -8.08 14.06
CA PHE A 29 47.81 -8.19 15.33
C PHE A 29 47.06 -6.90 15.68
N ALA A 30 47.60 -5.73 15.37
CA ALA A 30 46.91 -4.45 15.53
C ALA A 30 45.70 -4.31 14.58
N ASP A 31 45.81 -4.82 13.35
CA ASP A 31 44.71 -4.82 12.38
C ASP A 31 43.60 -5.82 12.76
N LEU A 32 43.95 -6.97 13.35
CA LEU A 32 42.99 -7.94 13.89
C LEU A 32 42.20 -7.40 15.09
N GLN A 33 42.82 -6.55 15.93
CA GLN A 33 42.10 -5.85 17.01
C GLN A 33 41.11 -4.80 16.49
N LYS A 34 41.36 -4.19 15.33
CA LYS A 34 40.42 -3.29 14.65
C LYS A 34 39.30 -4.01 13.92
N LEU A 35 39.41 -5.32 13.70
CA LEU A 35 38.37 -6.16 13.10
C LEU A 35 37.28 -6.60 14.08
N GLY A 36 37.36 -6.17 15.34
CA GLY A 36 36.29 -6.27 16.33
C GLY A 36 35.25 -5.16 16.18
N SER A 37 34.75 -4.90 14.98
CA SER A 37 33.58 -4.03 14.81
C SER A 37 32.35 -4.80 15.28
N GLN A 38 31.64 -4.29 16.29
CA GLN A 38 30.34 -4.83 16.69
C GLN A 38 29.47 -4.99 15.43
N PRO A 39 28.76 -6.13 15.26
CA PRO A 39 27.82 -6.28 14.16
C PRO A 39 26.86 -5.08 14.18
N PRO A 40 26.50 -4.53 13.01
CA PRO A 40 25.61 -3.38 12.95
C PRO A 40 24.37 -3.67 13.77
N ALA A 41 24.00 -2.74 14.66
CA ALA A 41 22.85 -2.90 15.53
C ALA A 41 21.64 -3.39 14.71
N PRO A 42 20.87 -4.37 15.21
CA PRO A 42 19.75 -4.91 14.47
C PRO A 42 18.82 -3.75 14.10
N ARG A 43 18.62 -3.57 12.79
CA ARG A 43 17.69 -2.58 12.25
C ARG A 43 16.36 -2.77 12.98
N PRO A 44 15.75 -1.72 13.57
CA PRO A 44 14.51 -1.87 14.31
C PRO A 44 13.51 -2.65 13.47
N LEU A 45 12.98 -3.75 14.00
CA LEU A 45 11.96 -4.53 13.30
C LEU A 45 10.81 -3.57 12.97
N ALA A 46 10.56 -3.35 11.67
CA ALA A 46 9.45 -2.51 11.25
C ALA A 46 8.18 -2.99 11.97
N PRO A 47 7.37 -2.08 12.54
CA PRO A 47 6.22 -2.47 13.35
C PRO A 47 5.34 -3.44 12.56
N THR A 48 4.96 -4.55 13.20
CA THR A 48 4.15 -5.58 12.56
C THR A 48 2.82 -4.96 12.14
N PRO A 49 2.42 -5.08 10.87
CA PRO A 49 1.16 -4.51 10.40
C PRO A 49 -0.02 -5.17 11.13
N ALA A 50 -0.99 -4.35 11.55
CA ALA A 50 -2.17 -4.86 12.23
C ALA A 50 -3.08 -5.62 11.25
N VAL A 51 -3.76 -6.65 11.73
CA VAL A 51 -4.66 -7.43 10.88
C VAL A 51 -6.02 -6.77 10.78
N ARG A 52 -6.42 -6.40 9.57
CA ARG A 52 -7.68 -5.69 9.28
C ARG A 52 -8.77 -6.63 8.74
N ARG A 53 -10.03 -6.21 8.89
CA ARG A 53 -11.17 -6.86 8.22
C ARG A 53 -11.39 -6.17 6.88
N VAL A 54 -11.20 -6.91 5.78
CA VAL A 54 -11.10 -6.32 4.45
C VAL A 54 -12.27 -6.78 3.58
N PHE A 55 -13.00 -5.82 3.02
CA PHE A 55 -13.94 -6.06 1.93
C PHE A 55 -13.18 -6.06 0.61
N TYR A 56 -13.43 -7.04 -0.27
CA TYR A 56 -12.78 -7.12 -1.57
C TYR A 56 -13.80 -6.90 -2.67
N SER A 57 -13.60 -5.83 -3.44
CA SER A 57 -14.43 -5.45 -4.59
C SER A 57 -13.69 -5.81 -5.87
N PHE A 58 -14.35 -6.49 -6.81
CA PHE A 58 -13.72 -6.90 -8.08
C PHE A 58 -14.75 -7.20 -9.17
N HIS A 59 -14.31 -7.21 -10.43
CA HIS A 59 -15.13 -7.65 -11.54
C HIS A 59 -15.18 -9.18 -11.63
N TYR A 60 -16.37 -9.76 -11.77
CA TYR A 60 -16.58 -11.21 -11.73
C TYR A 60 -15.80 -12.00 -12.77
N ASP A 61 -15.57 -11.45 -13.96
CA ASP A 61 -14.79 -12.17 -14.97
C ASP A 61 -13.31 -12.33 -14.57
N ASP A 62 -12.83 -11.53 -13.61
CA ASP A 62 -11.50 -11.63 -13.03
C ASP A 62 -11.41 -12.62 -11.85
N VAL A 63 -12.46 -13.41 -11.57
CA VAL A 63 -12.47 -14.36 -10.44
C VAL A 63 -11.26 -15.31 -10.41
N PHE A 64 -10.80 -15.78 -11.57
CA PHE A 64 -9.61 -16.64 -11.65
C PHE A 64 -8.33 -15.89 -11.28
N ARG A 65 -8.23 -14.60 -11.61
CA ARG A 65 -7.11 -13.74 -11.21
C ARG A 65 -7.15 -13.48 -9.70
N VAL A 66 -8.34 -13.21 -9.15
CA VAL A 66 -8.59 -13.04 -7.71
C VAL A 66 -8.22 -14.30 -6.92
N ASN A 67 -8.39 -15.50 -7.49
CA ASN A 67 -8.00 -16.74 -6.81
C ASN A 67 -6.49 -16.80 -6.50
N HIS A 68 -5.62 -16.11 -7.23
CA HIS A 68 -4.20 -15.99 -6.84
C HIS A 68 -4.03 -15.26 -5.51
N VAL A 69 -4.81 -14.20 -5.29
CA VAL A 69 -4.82 -13.44 -4.03
C VAL A 69 -5.43 -14.28 -2.90
N ARG A 70 -6.47 -15.08 -3.20
CA ARG A 70 -7.10 -16.00 -2.23
C ARG A 70 -6.18 -17.13 -1.80
N ASN A 71 -5.59 -17.83 -2.77
CA ASN A 71 -4.74 -18.98 -2.56
C ASN A 71 -3.43 -18.59 -1.88
N ALA A 72 -2.98 -17.34 -2.04
CA ALA A 72 -1.90 -16.74 -1.24
C ALA A 72 -2.22 -16.61 0.26
N GLY A 73 -3.41 -17.02 0.72
CA GLY A 73 -3.83 -16.98 2.12
C GLY A 73 -4.09 -15.57 2.65
N LYS A 74 -4.10 -14.55 1.79
CA LYS A 74 -4.27 -13.15 2.19
C LYS A 74 -5.72 -12.75 2.39
N ILE A 75 -6.63 -13.53 1.82
CA ILE A 75 -8.04 -13.44 2.10
C ILE A 75 -8.34 -14.39 3.26
N ARG A 76 -8.49 -13.81 4.45
CA ARG A 76 -8.71 -14.56 5.69
C ARG A 76 -10.09 -15.21 5.68
N ALA A 77 -10.26 -16.32 6.40
CA ALA A 77 -11.55 -17.01 6.50
C ALA A 77 -12.69 -16.10 6.98
N VAL A 78 -12.41 -15.17 7.90
CA VAL A 78 -13.37 -14.15 8.37
C VAL A 78 -13.82 -13.18 7.27
N ASP A 79 -13.03 -13.04 6.21
CA ASP A 79 -13.34 -12.22 5.04
C ASP A 79 -13.91 -13.08 3.89
N ARG A 80 -13.70 -14.41 3.89
CA ARG A 80 -14.24 -15.34 2.88
C ARG A 80 -15.77 -15.36 2.84
N GLY A 81 -16.45 -15.35 3.99
CA GLY A 81 -17.92 -15.29 4.07
C GLY A 81 -18.52 -13.95 3.62
N ARG A 82 -17.68 -12.93 3.40
CA ARG A 82 -18.06 -11.62 2.84
C ARG A 82 -17.69 -11.49 1.36
N GLN A 83 -16.98 -12.48 0.82
CA GLN A 83 -16.57 -12.55 -0.57
C GLN A 83 -17.45 -13.47 -1.38
N LEU A 84 -17.48 -13.22 -2.69
CA LEU A 84 -18.26 -13.99 -3.65
C LEU A 84 -17.44 -15.14 -4.19
N THR A 85 -17.94 -16.34 -4.05
CA THR A 85 -17.32 -17.57 -4.56
C THR A 85 -17.67 -17.76 -6.04
N PRO A 86 -16.89 -18.52 -6.83
CA PRO A 86 -17.22 -18.82 -8.23
C PRO A 86 -18.61 -19.45 -8.41
N GLN A 87 -19.13 -20.16 -7.38
CA GLN A 87 -20.48 -20.74 -7.39
C GLN A 87 -21.60 -19.68 -7.39
N ASP A 88 -21.30 -18.43 -7.02
CA ASP A 88 -22.28 -17.33 -6.94
C ASP A 88 -22.58 -16.67 -8.30
N ARG A 89 -21.91 -17.07 -9.39
CA ARG A 89 -22.05 -16.43 -10.72
C ARG A 89 -23.50 -16.43 -11.22
N SER A 90 -24.20 -17.55 -11.10
CA SER A 90 -25.61 -17.70 -11.51
C SER A 90 -26.57 -17.00 -10.56
N LEU A 91 -26.30 -17.03 -9.25
CA LEU A 91 -27.08 -16.33 -8.23
C LEU A 91 -27.03 -14.81 -8.49
N TRP A 92 -25.88 -14.32 -8.92
CA TRP A 92 -25.65 -12.90 -9.00
C TRP A 92 -26.04 -12.27 -10.33
N GLU A 93 -25.89 -12.97 -11.46
CA GLU A 93 -26.58 -12.65 -12.72
C GLU A 93 -28.10 -12.57 -12.52
N ARG A 94 -28.68 -13.49 -11.72
CA ARG A 94 -30.10 -13.52 -11.40
C ARG A 94 -30.53 -12.36 -10.52
N VAL A 95 -29.84 -12.08 -9.41
CA VAL A 95 -30.25 -10.98 -8.51
C VAL A 95 -29.96 -9.59 -9.12
N LYS A 96 -28.95 -9.45 -10.01
CA LYS A 96 -28.75 -8.23 -10.82
C LYS A 96 -29.95 -7.93 -11.71
N ARG A 97 -30.58 -8.97 -12.27
CA ARG A 97 -31.76 -8.86 -13.15
C ARG A 97 -33.07 -8.68 -12.40
N THR A 98 -33.21 -9.26 -11.20
CA THR A 98 -34.53 -9.38 -10.55
C THR A 98 -34.81 -8.30 -9.50
N ASN A 99 -33.83 -7.78 -8.75
CA ASN A 99 -34.09 -6.74 -7.73
C ASN A 99 -32.84 -5.97 -7.26
N PRO A 100 -32.52 -4.79 -7.86
CA PRO A 100 -31.37 -3.97 -7.48
C PRO A 100 -31.38 -3.48 -6.03
N ALA A 101 -32.55 -3.31 -5.41
CA ALA A 101 -32.65 -2.87 -4.01
C ALA A 101 -32.22 -3.97 -3.05
N ASN A 102 -32.56 -5.23 -3.34
CA ASN A 102 -32.13 -6.38 -2.53
C ASN A 102 -30.61 -6.50 -2.53
N LEU A 103 -29.96 -6.41 -3.69
CA LEU A 103 -28.51 -6.46 -3.71
C LEU A 103 -27.87 -5.36 -2.86
N ARG A 104 -28.33 -4.11 -2.97
CA ARG A 104 -27.76 -3.01 -2.17
C ARG A 104 -27.73 -3.37 -0.68
N ARG A 105 -28.80 -3.98 -0.17
CA ARG A 105 -28.87 -4.47 1.22
C ARG A 105 -27.85 -5.57 1.50
N VAL A 106 -27.68 -6.52 0.58
CA VAL A 106 -26.68 -7.60 0.71
C VAL A 106 -25.25 -7.03 0.73
N ILE A 107 -24.93 -6.09 -0.15
CA ILE A 107 -23.63 -5.41 -0.17
C ILE A 107 -23.41 -4.65 1.13
N ASP A 108 -24.40 -3.86 1.54
CA ASP A 108 -24.32 -3.07 2.78
C ASP A 108 -24.08 -3.96 4.00
N ALA A 109 -24.76 -5.10 4.09
CA ALA A 109 -24.56 -6.08 5.16
C ALA A 109 -23.15 -6.67 5.14
N ARG A 110 -22.59 -6.97 3.96
CA ARG A 110 -21.22 -7.50 3.84
C ARG A 110 -20.15 -6.48 4.17
N LEU A 111 -20.41 -5.20 3.93
CA LEU A 111 -19.52 -4.13 4.34
C LEU A 111 -19.48 -3.97 5.86
N GLN A 112 -20.52 -4.36 6.60
CA GLN A 112 -20.54 -4.22 8.06
C GLN A 112 -19.35 -4.94 8.73
N GLY A 113 -18.75 -4.25 9.71
CA GLY A 113 -17.56 -4.71 10.41
C GLY A 113 -16.25 -4.57 9.62
N THR A 114 -16.27 -4.30 8.32
CA THR A 114 -15.01 -4.07 7.58
C THR A 114 -14.42 -2.70 7.91
N SER A 115 -13.09 -2.63 7.93
CA SER A 115 -12.33 -1.40 8.15
C SER A 115 -11.66 -0.89 6.87
N VAL A 116 -11.52 -1.77 5.87
CA VAL A 116 -10.82 -1.50 4.61
C VAL A 116 -11.62 -2.10 3.46
N THR A 117 -11.64 -1.42 2.32
CA THR A 117 -12.11 -1.95 1.04
C THR A 117 -10.96 -1.95 0.04
N CYS A 118 -10.55 -3.15 -0.37
CA CYS A 118 -9.53 -3.40 -1.37
C CYS A 118 -10.18 -3.69 -2.72
N VAL A 119 -9.96 -2.81 -3.70
CA VAL A 119 -10.48 -2.98 -5.06
C VAL A 119 -9.45 -3.75 -5.88
N LEU A 120 -9.78 -4.96 -6.32
CA LEU A 120 -8.91 -5.75 -7.20
C LEU A 120 -9.21 -5.38 -8.65
N VAL A 121 -8.25 -4.73 -9.30
CA VAL A 121 -8.41 -4.06 -10.59
C VAL A 121 -7.93 -4.95 -11.72
N GLY A 122 -8.87 -5.47 -12.50
CA GLY A 122 -8.65 -6.04 -13.83
C GLY A 122 -8.95 -5.01 -14.92
N SER A 123 -9.03 -5.46 -16.17
CA SER A 123 -9.15 -4.56 -17.33
C SER A 123 -10.42 -3.70 -17.33
N GLU A 124 -11.53 -4.28 -16.89
CA GLU A 124 -12.87 -3.66 -17.00
C GLU A 124 -13.48 -3.30 -15.64
N THR A 125 -12.74 -3.48 -14.54
CA THR A 125 -13.27 -3.29 -13.18
C THR A 125 -13.82 -1.88 -12.95
N TRP A 126 -13.20 -0.86 -13.56
CA TRP A 126 -13.56 0.55 -13.40
C TRP A 126 -14.90 0.94 -14.04
N GLU A 127 -15.38 0.17 -15.02
CA GLU A 127 -16.67 0.38 -15.69
C GLU A 127 -17.83 -0.27 -14.93
N ARG A 128 -17.54 -1.14 -13.96
CA ARG A 128 -18.58 -1.95 -13.32
C ARG A 128 -19.37 -1.16 -12.29
N GLU A 129 -20.67 -1.03 -12.55
CA GLU A 129 -21.62 -0.32 -11.71
C GLU A 129 -21.56 -0.73 -10.23
N TRP A 130 -21.53 -2.04 -9.96
CA TRP A 130 -21.54 -2.54 -8.59
C TRP A 130 -20.20 -2.34 -7.87
N VAL A 131 -19.08 -2.33 -8.60
CA VAL A 131 -17.78 -1.95 -8.02
C VAL A 131 -17.82 -0.49 -7.59
N ARG A 132 -18.36 0.40 -8.43
CA ARG A 132 -18.55 1.82 -8.07
C ARG A 132 -19.45 1.96 -6.84
N TYR A 133 -20.53 1.19 -6.76
CA TYR A 133 -21.43 1.20 -5.61
C TYR A 133 -20.72 0.73 -4.33
N GLU A 134 -19.98 -0.37 -4.39
CA GLU A 134 -19.21 -0.91 -3.26
C GLU A 134 -18.18 0.09 -2.74
N ILE A 135 -17.45 0.75 -3.65
CA ILE A 135 -16.49 1.81 -3.30
C ILE A 135 -17.21 2.98 -2.63
N ALA A 136 -18.28 3.48 -3.24
CA ALA A 136 -19.02 4.64 -2.73
C ALA A 136 -19.61 4.36 -1.34
N ARG A 137 -20.20 3.18 -1.11
CA ARG A 137 -20.69 2.78 0.22
C ARG A 137 -19.56 2.61 1.24
N SER A 138 -18.43 2.03 0.82
CA SER A 138 -17.26 1.90 1.67
C SER A 138 -16.71 3.25 2.11
N PHE A 139 -16.67 4.21 1.19
CA PHE A 139 -16.27 5.59 1.43
C PHE A 139 -17.13 6.26 2.51
N PHE A 140 -18.47 6.23 2.38
CA PHE A 140 -19.36 6.82 3.39
C PHE A 140 -19.31 6.12 4.74
N ARG A 141 -18.93 4.83 4.79
CA ARG A 141 -18.71 4.11 6.05
C ARG A 141 -17.37 4.44 6.72
N GLY A 142 -16.52 5.23 6.08
CA GLY A 142 -15.18 5.56 6.57
C GLY A 142 -14.21 4.38 6.49
N ASN A 143 -14.41 3.45 5.56
CA ASN A 143 -13.40 2.41 5.30
C ASN A 143 -12.15 3.04 4.64
N GLY A 144 -10.98 2.50 4.96
CA GLY A 144 -9.78 2.73 4.16
C GLY A 144 -9.97 2.17 2.75
N LEU A 145 -9.51 2.90 1.73
CA LEU A 145 -9.63 2.48 0.33
C LEU A 145 -8.23 2.27 -0.27
N LEU A 146 -8.09 1.23 -1.09
CA LEU A 146 -6.91 0.99 -1.91
C LEU A 146 -7.28 0.22 -3.17
N ALA A 147 -6.47 0.39 -4.21
CA ALA A 147 -6.56 -0.37 -5.45
C ALA A 147 -5.36 -1.33 -5.58
N VAL A 148 -5.61 -2.54 -6.06
CA VAL A 148 -4.57 -3.54 -6.37
C VAL A 148 -4.83 -4.12 -7.75
N HIS A 149 -3.97 -3.79 -8.70
CA HIS A 149 -3.98 -4.31 -10.06
C HIS A 149 -3.63 -5.80 -10.08
N ILE A 150 -4.48 -6.59 -10.74
CA ILE A 150 -4.38 -8.06 -10.82
C ILE A 150 -4.29 -8.55 -12.28
N ASP A 151 -4.16 -7.64 -13.26
CA ASP A 151 -4.07 -7.96 -14.69
C ASP A 151 -2.90 -8.92 -15.01
N LYS A 152 -1.79 -8.81 -14.26
CA LYS A 152 -0.60 -9.67 -14.38
C LYS A 152 -0.74 -11.04 -13.72
N CYS A 153 -1.84 -11.30 -12.99
CA CYS A 153 -2.12 -12.64 -12.47
C CYS A 153 -2.71 -13.49 -13.57
N PRO A 154 -2.11 -14.62 -13.98
CA PRO A 154 -2.60 -15.38 -15.12
C PRO A 154 -4.00 -15.97 -14.87
N CYS A 155 -4.89 -15.83 -15.85
CA CYS A 155 -6.18 -16.49 -15.88
C CYS A 155 -6.09 -17.73 -16.78
N PRO A 156 -6.58 -18.91 -16.35
CA PRO A 156 -6.54 -20.12 -17.18
C PRO A 156 -7.24 -19.99 -18.54
N ARG A 157 -8.19 -19.05 -18.67
CA ARG A 157 -8.99 -18.86 -19.88
C ARG A 157 -8.33 -17.94 -20.91
N ASN A 158 -7.61 -16.92 -20.46
CA ASN A 158 -7.16 -15.83 -21.34
C ASN A 158 -5.79 -15.26 -20.96
N GLY A 159 -4.99 -15.97 -20.15
CA GLY A 159 -3.62 -15.57 -19.82
C GLY A 159 -3.54 -14.26 -19.01
N ILE A 160 -2.59 -13.39 -19.33
CA ILE A 160 -2.43 -12.05 -18.73
C ILE A 160 -3.32 -11.06 -19.50
N SER A 161 -3.92 -10.10 -18.80
CA SER A 161 -4.77 -9.07 -19.42
C SER A 161 -4.07 -7.72 -19.50
N ARG A 162 -4.64 -6.79 -20.27
CA ARG A 162 -4.22 -5.38 -20.23
C ARG A 162 -4.56 -4.76 -18.87
N GLN A 163 -3.73 -3.83 -18.40
CA GLN A 163 -4.02 -3.10 -17.17
C GLN A 163 -5.25 -2.20 -17.36
N GLY A 164 -6.26 -2.37 -16.52
CA GLY A 164 -7.43 -1.50 -16.49
C GLY A 164 -7.17 -0.21 -15.73
N ALA A 165 -8.04 0.78 -15.92
CA ALA A 165 -7.95 2.04 -15.19
C ALA A 165 -8.28 1.84 -13.71
N ASN A 166 -7.76 2.71 -12.84
CA ASN A 166 -8.03 2.65 -11.40
C ASN A 166 -9.50 3.10 -11.12
N PRO A 167 -10.39 2.24 -10.59
CA PRO A 167 -11.78 2.60 -10.32
C PRO A 167 -11.93 3.77 -9.33
N LEU A 168 -10.96 3.98 -8.43
CA LEU A 168 -10.95 5.10 -7.49
C LEU A 168 -10.75 6.46 -8.18
N ALA A 169 -10.21 6.47 -9.41
CA ALA A 169 -10.10 7.69 -10.22
C ALA A 169 -11.41 8.07 -10.93
N TYR A 170 -12.41 7.17 -10.95
CA TYR A 170 -13.71 7.40 -11.58
C TYR A 170 -14.81 7.72 -10.55
N LEU A 171 -14.44 7.86 -9.28
CA LEU A 171 -15.29 8.37 -8.21
C LEU A 171 -14.59 9.54 -7.55
N ALA A 172 -15.36 10.57 -7.18
CA ALA A 172 -14.83 11.79 -6.58
C ALA A 172 -15.75 12.33 -5.49
N LEU A 173 -15.17 13.05 -4.53
CA LEU A 173 -15.92 13.87 -3.58
C LEU A 173 -16.03 15.29 -4.12
N GLY A 174 -17.25 15.81 -4.25
CA GLY A 174 -17.50 17.21 -4.58
C GLY A 174 -17.35 18.13 -3.38
N TRP A 175 -17.07 19.41 -3.63
CA TRP A 175 -17.07 20.46 -2.60
C TRP A 175 -18.37 20.51 -1.78
N ASP A 176 -19.49 20.13 -2.41
CA ASP A 176 -20.81 20.03 -1.78
C ASP A 176 -21.00 18.79 -0.89
N MET A 177 -19.93 18.03 -0.64
CA MET A 177 -19.88 16.83 0.19
C MET A 177 -20.67 15.64 -0.38
N ARG A 178 -20.99 15.65 -1.68
CA ARG A 178 -21.61 14.54 -2.40
C ARG A 178 -20.59 13.76 -3.21
N ILE A 179 -20.91 12.50 -3.51
CA ILE A 179 -20.07 11.68 -4.36
C ILE A 179 -20.48 11.81 -5.83
N TYR A 180 -19.48 11.87 -6.70
CA TYR A 180 -19.62 12.00 -8.15
C TYR A 180 -18.99 10.79 -8.82
N GLU A 181 -19.51 10.42 -9.98
CA GLU A 181 -18.91 9.44 -10.87
C GLU A 181 -18.47 10.07 -12.20
N HIS A 182 -17.35 9.59 -12.73
CA HIS A 182 -16.87 9.99 -14.04
C HIS A 182 -17.49 9.08 -15.11
N VAL A 183 -18.24 9.68 -16.03
CA VAL A 183 -18.96 9.02 -17.12
C VAL A 183 -18.84 9.89 -18.36
N ALA A 184 -18.56 9.29 -19.52
CA ALA A 184 -18.52 9.99 -20.81
C ALA A 184 -17.67 11.29 -20.83
N GLY A 185 -16.56 11.33 -20.08
CA GLY A 185 -15.65 12.48 -20.03
C GLY A 185 -16.06 13.60 -19.06
N GLY A 186 -17.14 13.42 -18.29
CA GLY A 186 -17.63 14.40 -17.33
C GLY A 186 -17.88 13.82 -15.94
N TRP A 187 -17.97 14.70 -14.94
CA TRP A 187 -18.32 14.37 -13.56
C TRP A 187 -19.81 14.60 -13.31
N TYR A 188 -20.51 13.57 -12.88
CA TYR A 188 -21.94 13.61 -12.60
C TYR A 188 -22.22 13.14 -11.19
N HIS A 189 -23.26 13.71 -10.57
CA HIS A 189 -23.68 13.30 -9.23
C HIS A 189 -24.06 11.81 -9.22
N TYR A 190 -23.51 11.05 -8.27
CA TYR A 190 -23.77 9.62 -8.16
C TYR A 190 -25.16 9.36 -7.54
N SER A 191 -26.18 9.34 -8.40
CA SER A 191 -27.61 9.30 -8.01
C SER A 191 -28.01 8.11 -7.13
N LYS A 192 -27.21 7.03 -7.12
CA LYS A 192 -27.48 5.80 -6.37
C LYS A 192 -27.28 5.93 -4.86
N ILE A 193 -26.60 6.98 -4.40
CA ILE A 193 -26.40 7.29 -2.98
C ILE A 193 -26.68 8.77 -2.75
N GLN A 194 -27.68 9.06 -1.92
CA GLN A 194 -28.06 10.44 -1.57
C GLN A 194 -27.30 10.98 -0.34
N GLN A 195 -26.49 10.14 0.31
CA GLN A 195 -25.75 10.51 1.51
C GLN A 195 -24.74 11.61 1.23
N ARG A 196 -24.51 12.46 2.23
CA ARG A 196 -23.49 13.51 2.23
C ARG A 196 -22.49 13.22 3.33
N MET A 197 -21.22 13.52 3.07
CA MET A 197 -20.21 13.52 4.11
C MET A 197 -20.49 14.66 5.10
N THR A 198 -20.29 14.41 6.39
CA THR A 198 -20.44 15.44 7.43
C THR A 198 -19.21 16.34 7.51
N SER A 199 -18.03 15.81 7.18
CA SER A 199 -16.77 16.55 7.16
C SER A 199 -15.84 16.01 6.07
N TRP A 200 -14.95 16.88 5.58
CA TRP A 200 -14.02 16.51 4.52
C TRP A 200 -13.00 15.48 5.06
N PRO A 201 -12.81 14.33 4.41
CA PRO A 201 -11.89 13.32 4.89
C PRO A 201 -10.44 13.84 4.88
N ARG A 202 -9.73 13.68 6.00
CA ARG A 202 -8.36 14.22 6.18
C ARG A 202 -7.35 13.67 5.17
N TRP A 203 -7.58 12.46 4.67
CA TRP A 203 -6.70 11.78 3.72
C TRP A 203 -6.89 12.22 2.28
N LEU A 204 -7.96 12.96 1.97
CA LEU A 204 -8.24 13.44 0.62
C LEU A 204 -7.84 14.92 0.52
N PRO A 205 -7.02 15.32 -0.46
CA PRO A 205 -6.73 16.73 -0.69
C PRO A 205 -8.01 17.53 -0.93
N LYS A 206 -8.08 18.79 -0.49
CA LYS A 206 -9.24 19.64 -0.75
C LYS A 206 -9.12 20.25 -2.16
N PRO A 207 -10.15 20.12 -3.02
CA PRO A 207 -10.16 20.80 -4.31
C PRO A 207 -10.39 22.29 -4.12
N SER A 208 -10.13 23.08 -5.15
CA SER A 208 -10.66 24.45 -5.24
C SER A 208 -12.19 24.44 -5.18
N HIS A 209 -12.79 25.54 -4.70
CA HIS A 209 -14.24 25.69 -4.64
C HIS A 209 -14.92 25.33 -5.97
N GLY A 210 -16.04 24.61 -5.90
CA GLY A 210 -16.84 24.21 -7.06
C GLY A 210 -16.27 23.05 -7.88
N ARG A 211 -15.11 22.49 -7.52
CA ARG A 211 -14.53 21.30 -8.16
C ARG A 211 -14.80 20.02 -7.37
N VAL A 212 -14.54 18.89 -8.01
CA VAL A 212 -14.53 17.56 -7.39
C VAL A 212 -13.10 17.06 -7.20
N MET A 213 -12.88 16.17 -6.24
CA MET A 213 -11.59 15.53 -5.97
C MET A 213 -11.71 14.01 -6.14
N PRO A 214 -11.05 13.40 -7.14
CA PRO A 214 -11.04 11.95 -7.32
C PRO A 214 -10.50 11.22 -6.09
N LEU A 215 -11.09 10.09 -5.73
CA LEU A 215 -10.67 9.32 -4.56
C LEU A 215 -9.25 8.75 -4.72
N SER A 216 -8.79 8.57 -5.96
CA SER A 216 -7.41 8.17 -6.27
C SER A 216 -6.36 9.14 -5.77
N GLU A 217 -6.67 10.43 -5.62
CA GLU A 217 -5.71 11.45 -5.17
C GLU A 217 -5.31 11.29 -3.70
N GLY A 218 -6.15 10.61 -2.90
CA GLY A 218 -5.91 10.35 -1.49
C GLY A 218 -5.68 8.88 -1.15
N THR A 219 -5.60 8.00 -2.14
CA THR A 219 -5.55 6.54 -1.93
C THR A 219 -4.40 5.89 -2.68
N ALA A 220 -3.88 4.80 -2.12
CA ALA A 220 -2.78 4.09 -2.74
C ALA A 220 -3.28 3.11 -3.82
N SER A 221 -2.51 2.99 -4.89
CA SER A 221 -2.67 1.95 -5.91
C SER A 221 -1.39 1.11 -6.00
N TYR A 222 -1.56 -0.21 -6.11
CA TYR A 222 -0.47 -1.17 -6.19
C TYR A 222 -0.69 -2.14 -7.34
N ASP A 223 0.36 -2.83 -7.79
CA ASP A 223 0.28 -4.00 -8.64
C ASP A 223 0.62 -5.26 -7.85
N TRP A 224 -0.20 -6.30 -7.98
CA TRP A 224 -0.03 -7.53 -7.21
C TRP A 224 1.30 -8.23 -7.48
N LYS A 225 1.76 -8.27 -8.73
CA LYS A 225 2.98 -8.96 -9.12
C LYS A 225 4.20 -8.08 -8.92
N LEU A 226 4.17 -6.84 -9.40
CA LEU A 226 5.33 -5.95 -9.37
C LEU A 226 5.69 -5.48 -7.97
N HIS A 227 4.70 -5.33 -7.07
CA HIS A 227 4.95 -4.86 -5.70
C HIS A 227 4.93 -5.99 -4.65
N ASP A 228 5.08 -7.25 -5.07
CA ASP A 228 5.09 -8.43 -4.19
C ASP A 228 3.87 -8.45 -3.24
N GLY A 229 2.67 -8.49 -3.82
CA GLY A 229 1.42 -8.51 -3.05
C GLY A 229 1.32 -9.71 -2.10
N TYR A 230 2.02 -10.81 -2.40
CA TYR A 230 2.14 -11.95 -1.49
C TYR A 230 2.79 -11.57 -0.16
N ARG A 231 3.77 -10.65 -0.13
CA ARG A 231 4.36 -10.21 1.14
C ARG A 231 3.67 -8.97 1.71
N ASN A 232 3.13 -8.11 0.84
CA ASN A 232 2.81 -6.74 1.22
C ASN A 232 1.32 -6.43 1.41
N LEU A 233 0.38 -7.28 0.96
CA LEU A 233 -1.06 -6.95 1.03
C LEU A 233 -1.53 -6.57 2.44
N LEU A 234 -1.04 -7.26 3.47
CA LEU A 234 -1.38 -6.97 4.86
C LEU A 234 -0.96 -5.54 5.24
N ARG A 235 0.26 -5.13 4.87
CA ARG A 235 0.79 -3.79 5.13
C ARG A 235 -0.02 -2.72 4.40
N TRP A 236 -0.38 -2.96 3.14
CA TRP A 236 -1.18 -2.03 2.35
C TRP A 236 -2.57 -1.82 2.97
N THR A 237 -3.23 -2.90 3.40
CA THR A 237 -4.54 -2.80 4.04
C THR A 237 -4.46 -2.10 5.40
N ASP A 238 -3.43 -2.37 6.21
CA ASP A 238 -3.23 -1.66 7.48
C ASP A 238 -2.95 -0.16 7.27
N ALA A 239 -2.11 0.18 6.28
CA ALA A 239 -1.84 1.56 5.93
C ALA A 239 -3.12 2.31 5.49
N ALA A 240 -3.93 1.69 4.62
CA ALA A 240 -5.21 2.27 4.18
C ALA A 240 -6.18 2.48 5.35
N ALA A 241 -6.25 1.54 6.30
CA ALA A 241 -7.06 1.69 7.52
C ALA A 241 -6.59 2.88 8.37
N LYS A 242 -5.27 2.99 8.61
CA LYS A 242 -4.67 4.06 9.41
C LYS A 242 -4.90 5.43 8.79
N ILE A 243 -4.72 5.56 7.47
CA ILE A 243 -4.98 6.80 6.71
C ILE A 243 -6.44 7.22 6.86
N ALA A 244 -7.38 6.28 6.87
CA ALA A 244 -8.80 6.53 7.10
C ALA A 244 -9.20 6.70 8.58
N GLY A 245 -8.27 6.57 9.53
CA GLY A 245 -8.52 6.70 10.96
C GLY A 245 -9.25 5.51 11.59
N ARG A 246 -8.98 4.28 11.12
CA ARG A 246 -9.63 3.02 11.54
C ARG A 246 -8.69 2.03 12.23
#